data_AF-A0A851XAU8-F1
#
_entry.id   AF-A0A851XAU8-F1
#
_cell.length_a   1.000
_cell.length_b   1.000
_cell.length_c   1.000
_cell.angle_alpha   90.00
_cell.angle_beta   90.00
_cell.angle_gamma   90.00
#
_symmetry.space_group_name_H-M   'P 1'
#
loop_
_entity.id
_entity.type
_entity.pdbx_description
1 polymer ?
#
loop_
_entity_poly.entity_id
_entity_poly.type
_entity_poly.pdbx_seq_one_letter_code
_entity_poly.pdbx_strand_id
1 'polypeptide(L)'
;MAEAAAGMRWPLPAALCPVANFCFYSSTYLSGLFLAALSVQRYLGVVFPLRPLGRRRRSGRILAISALLWLLASGHCSVVFVAELHGR
;
A
#
# COMPACT_ATOMS: atom_id res chain seq x y z
N MET A 1 3.55 17.84 7.32
CA MET A 1 4.35 19.05 7.05
C MET A 1 3.49 20.28 6.71
N ALA A 2 2.20 20.14 6.39
CA ALA A 2 1.27 21.28 6.29
C ALA A 2 0.92 21.88 7.68
N GLU A 3 0.74 21.01 8.69
CA GLU A 3 0.45 21.42 10.09
C GLU A 3 1.50 22.34 10.72
N ALA A 4 2.77 22.13 10.39
CA ALA A 4 3.87 22.94 10.92
C ALA A 4 3.88 24.37 10.34
N ALA A 5 3.40 24.53 9.09
CA ALA A 5 3.24 25.84 8.45
C ALA A 5 1.96 26.58 8.90
N ALA A 6 0.96 25.85 9.42
CA ALA A 6 -0.30 26.39 9.93
C ALA A 6 -0.31 26.65 11.46
N GLY A 7 0.85 26.57 12.13
CA GLY A 7 0.96 26.79 13.57
C GLY A 7 0.38 25.66 14.43
N MET A 8 0.54 24.40 13.99
CA MET A 8 0.00 23.19 14.65
C MET A 8 -1.54 23.12 14.68
N ARG A 9 -2.22 23.92 13.86
CA ARG A 9 -3.67 23.89 13.67
C ARG A 9 -4.01 23.26 12.33
N TRP A 10 -4.88 22.25 12.36
CA TRP A 10 -5.41 21.58 11.18
C TRP A 10 -6.31 22.57 10.39
N PRO A 11 -5.90 23.02 9.18
CA PRO A 11 -6.62 24.05 8.44
C PRO A 11 -7.79 23.50 7.61
N LEU A 12 -7.89 22.17 7.49
CA LEU A 12 -8.96 21.48 6.77
C LEU A 12 -10.16 21.20 7.70
N PRO A 13 -11.34 20.85 7.16
CA PRO A 13 -12.48 20.35 7.92
C PRO A 13 -12.07 19.31 8.97
N ALA A 14 -12.71 19.34 10.14
CA ALA A 14 -12.43 18.43 11.25
C ALA A 14 -12.56 16.95 10.86
N ALA A 15 -13.44 16.63 9.90
CA ALA A 15 -13.62 15.28 9.36
C ALA A 15 -12.41 14.75 8.57
N LEU A 16 -11.58 15.65 8.00
CA LEU A 16 -10.42 15.27 7.20
C LEU A 16 -9.18 14.95 8.05
N CYS A 17 -9.15 15.40 9.31
CA CYS A 17 -8.06 15.09 10.24
C CYS A 17 -7.91 13.56 10.49
N PRO A 18 -8.96 12.81 10.88
CA PRO A 18 -8.86 11.36 11.04
C PRO A 18 -8.63 10.62 9.71
N VAL A 19 -9.17 11.14 8.59
CA VAL A 19 -9.01 10.55 7.25
C VAL A 19 -7.55 10.63 6.78
N ALA A 20 -6.93 11.79 6.93
CA ALA A 20 -5.53 11.98 6.58
C ALA A 20 -4.63 11.07 7.42
N ASN A 21 -4.90 10.98 8.73
CA ASN A 21 -4.16 10.12 9.64
C ASN A 21 -4.29 8.63 9.25
N PHE A 22 -5.50 8.17 8.97
CA PHE A 22 -5.77 6.81 8.53
C PHE A 22 -5.05 6.49 7.20
N CYS A 23 -5.08 7.39 6.23
CA CYS A 23 -4.40 7.21 4.95
C CYS A 23 -2.88 7.10 5.11
N PHE A 24 -2.27 7.96 5.93
CA PHE A 24 -0.83 7.94 6.21
C PHE A 24 -0.38 6.61 6.85
N TYR A 25 -1.09 6.16 7.87
CA TYR A 25 -0.77 4.88 8.52
C TYR A 25 -1.00 3.71 7.57
N SER A 26 -2.17 3.66 6.92
CA SER A 26 -2.52 2.59 5.98
C SER A 26 -1.49 2.45 4.85
N SER A 27 -1.11 3.56 4.21
CA SER A 27 -0.11 3.57 3.12
C SER A 27 1.28 3.11 3.59
N THR A 28 1.68 3.52 4.81
CA THR A 28 2.96 3.11 5.41
C THR A 28 3.00 1.61 5.71
N TYR A 29 1.94 1.06 6.31
CA TYR A 29 1.82 -0.37 6.59
C TYR A 29 1.75 -1.19 5.29
N LEU A 30 0.96 -0.75 4.31
CA LEU A 30 0.87 -1.40 2.99
C LEU A 30 2.22 -1.47 2.29
N SER A 31 2.97 -0.36 2.31
CA SER A 31 4.31 -0.31 1.72
C SER A 31 5.28 -1.25 2.43
N GLY A 32 5.23 -1.32 3.76
CA GLY A 32 6.03 -2.26 4.55
C GLY A 32 5.71 -3.73 4.22
N LEU A 33 4.42 -4.07 4.16
CA LEU A 33 3.96 -5.41 3.79
C LEU A 33 4.34 -5.78 2.35
N PHE A 34 4.26 -4.83 1.42
CA PHE A 34 4.67 -5.00 0.03
C PHE A 34 6.17 -5.30 -0.09
N LEU A 35 6.99 -4.53 0.62
CA LEU A 35 8.44 -4.72 0.65
C LEU A 35 8.83 -6.03 1.33
N ALA A 36 8.14 -6.42 2.41
CA ALA A 36 8.35 -7.71 3.07
C ALA A 36 8.04 -8.88 2.13
N ALA A 37 6.90 -8.83 1.43
CA ALA A 37 6.52 -9.84 0.43
C ALA A 37 7.54 -9.92 -0.72
N LEU A 38 8.01 -8.77 -1.23
CA LEU A 38 9.07 -8.71 -2.24
C LEU A 38 10.38 -9.32 -1.73
N SER A 39 10.77 -9.05 -0.48
CA SER A 39 11.98 -9.58 0.15
C SER A 39 11.93 -11.10 0.23
N VAL A 40 10.85 -11.67 0.75
CA VAL A 40 10.63 -13.13 0.83
C VAL A 40 10.73 -13.77 -0.56
N GLN A 41 10.14 -13.14 -1.56
CA GLN A 41 10.13 -13.63 -2.93
C GLN A 41 11.53 -13.59 -3.59
N ARG A 42 12.37 -12.61 -3.24
CA ARG A 42 13.78 -12.56 -3.65
C ARG A 42 14.59 -13.62 -2.92
N TYR A 43 14.38 -13.77 -1.62
CA TYR A 43 15.05 -14.76 -0.79
C TYR A 43 14.79 -16.19 -1.27
N LEU A 44 13.53 -16.54 -1.53
CA LEU A 44 13.15 -17.85 -2.09
C LEU A 44 13.78 -18.11 -3.45
N GLY A 45 13.97 -17.08 -4.28
CA GLY A 45 14.64 -17.22 -5.58
C GLY A 45 16.15 -17.45 -5.49
N VAL A 46 16.78 -17.08 -4.36
CA VAL A 46 18.21 -17.28 -4.11
C VAL A 46 18.46 -18.62 -3.41
N VAL A 47 17.68 -18.92 -2.35
CA VAL A 47 17.84 -20.15 -1.55
C VAL A 47 17.41 -21.40 -2.32
N PHE A 48 16.36 -21.30 -3.13
CA PHE A 48 15.97 -22.35 -4.05
C PHE A 48 16.29 -21.87 -5.47
N PRO A 49 17.51 -22.15 -5.99
CA PRO A 49 17.78 -21.98 -7.41
C PRO A 49 16.93 -23.03 -8.12
N LEU A 50 15.73 -22.62 -8.48
CA LEU A 50 14.80 -23.46 -9.22
C LEU A 50 15.50 -23.75 -10.55
N ARG A 51 15.94 -25.01 -10.65
CA ARG A 51 16.44 -25.66 -11.86
C ARG A 51 15.59 -25.24 -13.07
N PRO A 52 16.11 -25.29 -14.31
CA PRO A 52 15.60 -24.56 -15.48
C PRO A 52 14.12 -24.74 -15.92
N LEU A 53 13.28 -25.43 -15.13
CA LEU A 53 11.83 -25.42 -15.25
C LEU A 53 11.23 -24.04 -14.88
N GLY A 54 11.18 -23.16 -15.86
CA GLY A 54 9.90 -22.54 -16.20
C GLY A 54 9.81 -21.04 -16.01
N ARG A 55 9.72 -20.37 -17.17
CA ARG A 55 9.10 -19.05 -17.44
C ARG A 55 7.89 -18.70 -16.53
N ARG A 56 7.17 -19.72 -16.03
CA ARG A 56 6.04 -19.64 -15.07
C ARG A 56 6.35 -18.99 -13.71
N ARG A 57 7.53 -19.21 -13.09
CA ARG A 57 7.84 -18.57 -11.78
C ARG A 57 8.05 -17.05 -11.91
N ARG A 58 8.60 -16.61 -13.05
CA ARG A 58 8.71 -15.18 -13.40
C ARG A 58 7.33 -14.56 -13.61
N SER A 59 6.42 -15.29 -14.26
CA SER A 59 5.01 -14.87 -14.40
C SER A 59 4.30 -14.79 -13.05
N GLY A 60 4.49 -15.77 -12.15
CA GLY A 60 3.89 -15.74 -10.81
C GLY A 60 4.31 -14.52 -9.98
N ARG A 61 5.58 -14.12 -10.08
CA ARG A 61 6.08 -12.92 -9.43
C ARG A 61 5.49 -11.62 -10.01
N ILE A 62 5.41 -11.52 -11.33
CA ILE A 62 4.81 -10.36 -12.00
C ILE A 62 3.32 -10.27 -11.65
N LEU A 63 2.64 -11.42 -11.61
CA LEU A 63 1.23 -11.52 -11.22
C LEU A 63 1.03 -11.13 -9.75
N ALA A 64 1.92 -11.54 -8.84
CA ALA A 64 1.85 -11.16 -7.43
C ALA A 64 2.03 -9.64 -7.24
N ILE A 65 3.00 -9.04 -7.94
CA ILE A 65 3.21 -7.58 -7.91
C ILE A 65 1.99 -6.85 -8.50
N SER A 66 1.47 -7.32 -9.63
CA SER A 66 0.28 -6.77 -10.28
C SER A 66 -0.97 -6.88 -9.40
N ALA A 67 -1.20 -8.05 -8.78
CA ALA A 67 -2.33 -8.28 -7.88
C ALA A 67 -2.22 -7.41 -6.64
N LEU A 68 -1.02 -7.26 -6.08
CA LEU A 68 -0.79 -6.44 -4.90
C LEU A 68 -0.98 -4.95 -5.21
N LEU A 69 -0.52 -4.47 -6.37
CA LEU A 69 -0.81 -3.13 -6.88
C LEU A 69 -2.32 -2.90 -7.07
N TRP A 70 -3.03 -3.89 -7.61
CA TRP A 70 -4.49 -3.83 -7.78
C TRP A 70 -5.24 -3.76 -6.44
N LEU A 71 -4.85 -4.59 -5.48
CA LEU A 71 -5.45 -4.61 -4.13
C LEU A 71 -5.14 -3.34 -3.35
N LEU A 72 -3.93 -2.79 -3.51
CA LEU A 72 -3.58 -1.48 -2.98
C LEU A 72 -4.45 -0.38 -3.58
N ALA A 73 -4.59 -0.36 -4.91
CA ALA A 73 -5.36 0.64 -5.62
C ALA A 73 -6.85 0.57 -5.25
N SER A 74 -7.42 -0.63 -5.17
CA SER A 74 -8.81 -0.82 -4.75
C SER A 74 -9.02 -0.46 -3.28
N GLY A 75 -8.10 -0.85 -2.39
CA GLY A 75 -8.14 -0.49 -0.98
C GLY A 75 -8.07 1.02 -0.77
N HIS A 76 -7.17 1.70 -1.47
CA HIS A 76 -7.03 3.15 -1.40
C HIS A 76 -8.27 3.87 -1.95
N CYS A 77 -8.79 3.46 -3.12
CA CYS A 77 -10.02 4.01 -3.68
C CYS A 77 -11.25 3.76 -2.79
N SER A 78 -11.34 2.58 -2.17
CA SER A 78 -12.45 2.23 -1.26
C SER A 78 -12.42 3.06 0.02
N VAL A 79 -11.24 3.26 0.62
CA VAL A 79 -11.07 4.09 1.81
C VAL A 79 -11.45 5.54 1.53
N VAL A 80 -11.02 6.07 0.39
CA VAL A 80 -11.40 7.43 -0.05
C VAL A 80 -12.92 7.52 -0.22
N PHE A 81 -13.55 6.52 -0.84
CA PHE A 81 -15.00 6.51 -1.04
C PHE A 81 -15.79 6.42 0.27
N VAL A 82 -15.36 5.58 1.22
CA VAL A 82 -15.98 5.44 2.54
C VAL A 82 -15.82 6.73 3.36
N ALA A 83 -14.66 7.38 3.29
CA ALA A 83 -14.42 8.65 3.95
C ALA A 83 -15.32 9.77 3.38
N GLU A 84 -15.47 9.85 2.06
CA GLU A 84 -16.38 10.78 1.39
C GLU A 84 -17.85 10.51 1.73
N LEU A 85 -18.26 9.23 1.86
CA LEU A 85 -19.64 8.87 2.26
C LEU A 85 -19.94 9.21 3.72
N HIS A 86 -18.98 9.02 4.63
CA HIS A 86 -19.14 9.29 6.06
C HIS A 86 -19.06 10.79 6.41
N GLY A 87 -18.59 11.60 5.46
CA GLY A 87 -18.54 13.06 5.56
C GLY A 87 -19.80 13.80 5.08
N ARG A 88 -20.86 13.09 4.66
CA ARG A 88 -22.16 13.67 4.31
C ARG A 88 -23.15 13.61 5.47
#